data_AF-A0A2T9XT10-F1
#
_entry.id   AF-A0A2T9XT10-F1
#
_cell.length_a   1.000
_cell.length_b   1.000
_cell.length_c   1.000
_cell.angle_alpha   90.00
_cell.angle_beta   90.00
_cell.angle_gamma   90.00
#
_symmetry.space_group_name_H-M   'P 1'
#
loop_
_entity.id
_entity.type
_entity.pdbx_description
1 polymer ?
#
loop_
_entity_poly.entity_id
_entity_poly.type
_entity_poly.pdbx_seq_one_letter_code
_entity_poly.pdbx_strand_id
1 'polypeptide(L)' 'MACVEVHLQSNNLLAYLKVHPDTVELLPGFSRDVRSTGHFGTGELELRLSDRESLARALPLVQRSH' A
#
# COMPACT_ATOMS: atom_id res chain seq x y z
N MET A 1 -8.89 3.00 -8.05
CA MET A 1 -9.23 3.79 -6.85
C MET A 1 -8.16 3.54 -5.78
N ALA A 2 -7.42 4.57 -5.36
CA ALA A 2 -6.40 4.46 -4.31
C ALA A 2 -6.73 5.39 -3.14
N CYS A 3 -6.65 4.89 -1.91
CA CYS A 3 -6.80 5.70 -0.70
C CYS A 3 -5.44 5.81 -0.01
N VAL A 4 -5.01 7.05 0.29
CA VAL A 4 -3.68 7.31 0.86
C VAL A 4 -3.86 7.88 2.27
N GLU A 5 -3.31 7.17 3.26
CA GLU A 5 -3.37 7.54 4.68
C GLU A 5 -1.98 8.00 5.15
N VAL A 6 -1.87 9.29 5.48
CA VAL A 6 -0.59 9.88 5.88
C VAL A 6 -0.43 9.81 7.39
N HIS A 7 0.44 8.93 7.89
CA HIS A 7 0.70 8.77 9.32
C HIS A 7 1.96 9.55 9.74
N LEU A 8 1.80 10.88 9.89
CA LEU A 8 2.89 11.81 10.24
C LEU A 8 3.59 11.46 11.57
N GLN A 9 2.87 10.92 12.54
CA GLN A 9 3.41 10.58 13.88
C GLN A 9 4.42 9.43 13.85
N SER A 10 4.32 8.53 12.87
CA SER A 10 5.24 7.40 12.71
C SER A 10 6.30 7.65 11.64
N ASN A 11 6.35 8.87 11.06
CA ASN A 11 7.17 9.20 9.89
C ASN A 11 7.05 8.16 8.75
N ASN A 12 5.85 7.58 8.61
CA ASN A 12 5.54 6.51 7.67
C ASN A 12 4.26 6.89 6.94
N LEU A 13 4.24 6.74 5.63
CA LEU A 13 3.05 6.91 4.82
C LEU A 13 2.44 5.53 4.56
N LEU A 14 1.15 5.37 4.83
CA LEU A 14 0.43 4.13 4.52
C LEU A 14 -0.45 4.37 3.29
N ALA A 15 -0.33 3.52 2.28
CA ALA A 15 -1.19 3.59 1.11
C ALA A 15 -1.97 2.27 0.97
N TYR A 16 -3.29 2.39 0.86
CA TYR A 16 -4.18 1.26 0.64
C TYR A 16 -4.61 1.25 -0.82
N LEU A 17 -4.19 0.20 -1.52
CA LEU A 17 -4.44 0.04 -2.94
C LEU A 17 -5.46 -1.06 -3.17
N LYS A 18 -6.39 -0.80 -4.09
CA LYS A 18 -7.27 -1.81 -4.65
C LYS A 18 -6.53 -2.56 -5.76
N VAL A 19 -5.52 -3.34 -5.37
CA VAL A 19 -4.71 -4.20 -6.24
C VAL A 19 -4.64 -5.56 -5.57
N HIS A 20 -4.81 -6.63 -6.34
CA HIS A 20 -4.71 -7.97 -5.80
C HIS A 20 -3.28 -8.27 -5.33
N PRO A 21 -3.07 -8.65 -4.06
CA PRO A 21 -1.74 -8.93 -3.52
C PRO A 21 -1.04 -10.09 -4.24
N ASP A 22 -1.78 -11.03 -4.85
CA ASP A 22 -1.21 -12.10 -5.68
C ASP A 22 -0.53 -11.59 -6.98
N THR A 23 -0.82 -10.36 -7.41
CA THR A 23 -0.24 -9.75 -8.62
C THR A 23 1.00 -8.91 -8.35
N VAL A 24 1.40 -8.81 -7.08
CA VAL A 24 2.53 -8.00 -6.62
C VAL A 24 3.40 -8.82 -5.69
N GLU A 25 4.70 -8.50 -5.66
CA GLU A 25 5.60 -9.15 -4.71
C GLU A 25 5.44 -8.53 -3.32
N LEU A 26 5.02 -9.33 -2.34
CA LEU A 26 4.87 -8.89 -0.97
C LEU A 26 6.22 -8.87 -0.26
N LEU A 27 6.76 -7.67 -0.10
CA LEU A 27 8.01 -7.42 0.61
C LEU A 27 7.75 -7.06 2.08
N PRO A 28 8.32 -7.80 3.05
CA PRO A 28 8.19 -7.47 4.47
C PRO A 28 8.76 -6.08 4.77
N GLY A 29 7.99 -5.25 5.48
CA GLY A 29 8.34 -3.87 5.79
C GLY A 29 7.92 -2.84 4.74
N PHE A 30 7.59 -3.26 3.52
CA PHE A 30 7.09 -2.38 2.45
C PHE A 30 5.64 -2.66 2.06
N SER A 31 5.23 -3.92 1.95
CA SER A 31 3.90 -4.28 1.47
C SER A 31 3.31 -5.45 2.24
N ARG A 32 2.00 -5.41 2.49
CA ARG A 32 1.30 -6.40 3.31
C ARG A 32 -0.06 -6.72 2.72
N ASP A 33 -0.38 -8.02 2.69
CA ASP A 33 -1.73 -8.50 2.40
C ASP A 33 -2.64 -8.16 3.59
N VAL A 34 -3.67 -7.36 3.34
CA VAL A 34 -4.66 -6.96 4.35
C VAL A 34 -6.06 -7.49 4.05
N ARG A 35 -6.21 -8.44 3.10
CA ARG A 35 -7.51 -9.06 2.73
C ARG A 35 -8.22 -9.66 3.94
N SER A 36 -7.46 -10.27 4.85
CA SER A 36 -8.01 -10.91 6.05
C SER A 36 -8.30 -9.93 7.20
N THR A 37 -7.86 -8.67 7.11
CA THR A 37 -8.00 -7.68 8.20
C THR A 37 -9.32 -6.90 8.10
N GLY A 38 -10.09 -7.08 7.02
CA GLY A 38 -11.49 -6.63 6.95
C GLY A 38 -11.65 -5.11 6.94
N HIS A 39 -11.06 -4.42 5.96
CA HIS A 39 -11.44 -3.04 5.66
C HIS A 39 -12.56 -3.06 4.61
N PHE A 40 -13.74 -2.55 4.95
CA PHE A 40 -14.89 -2.42 4.05
C PHE A 40 -14.60 -1.43 2.91
N GLY A 41 -13.85 -1.87 1.90
CA GLY A 41 -13.80 -1.24 0.57
C GLY A 41 -12.64 -0.31 0.25
N THR A 42 -11.62 -0.16 1.10
CA THR A 42 -10.52 0.82 0.90
C THR A 42 -9.24 0.27 0.25
N GLY A 43 -9.01 -1.05 0.24
CA GLY A 43 -7.86 -1.67 -0.45
C GLY A 43 -7.48 -3.04 0.11
N GLU A 44 -6.98 -3.92 -0.75
CA GLU A 44 -6.55 -5.29 -0.39
C GLU A 44 -5.05 -5.37 -0.09
N LEU A 45 -4.30 -4.34 -0.50
CA LEU A 45 -2.86 -4.22 -0.37
C LEU A 45 -2.52 -2.97 0.44
N GLU A 46 -1.79 -3.14 1.53
CA GLU A 46 -1.19 -2.05 2.30
C GLU A 46 0.26 -1.85 1.86
N LEU A 47 0.65 -0.61 1.59
CA LEU A 47 2.03 -0.20 1.34
C LEU A 47 2.50 0.75 2.44
N ARG A 48 3.69 0.50 2.96
CA ARG A 48 4.38 1.33 3.94
C ARG A 48 5.54 2.05 3.28
N LEU A 49 5.47 3.38 3.27
CA LEU A 49 6.43 4.27 2.64
C LEU A 49 7.18 5.02 3.74
N SER A 50 8.39 4.55 4.04
CA SER A 50 9.30 5.11 5.05
C SER A 50 10.35 6.06 4.46
N ASP A 51 10.58 5.97 3.15
CA ASP A 51 11.74 6.55 2.47
C ASP A 51 11.47 6.78 0.98
N ARG A 52 12.41 7.45 0.31
CA ARG A 52 12.26 7.79 -1.10
C ARG A 52 12.23 6.56 -2.03
N GLU A 53 12.87 5.46 -1.63
CA GLU A 53 12.91 4.24 -2.43
C GLU A 53 11.54 3.54 -2.41
N SER A 54 10.96 3.39 -1.21
CA SER A 54 9.60 2.88 -1.05
C SER A 54 8.57 3.72 -1.82
N LEU A 55 8.71 5.05 -1.85
CA LEU A 55 7.86 5.92 -2.66
C LEU A 55 8.00 5.62 -4.17
N ALA A 56 9.23 5.47 -4.66
CA ALA A 56 9.50 5.14 -6.07
C ALA A 56 8.92 3.77 -6.47
N ARG A 57 8.99 2.78 -5.56
CA ARG A 57 8.38 1.45 -5.74
C ARG A 57 6.85 1.48 -5.71
N ALA A 58 6.25 2.40 -4.96
CA ALA A 58 4.80 2.51 -4.85
C ALA A 58 4.14 3.16 -6.06
N LEU A 59 4.80 4.10 -6.74
CA LEU A 59 4.28 4.78 -7.93
C LEU A 59 3.68 3.84 -9.00
N PRO A 60 4.37 2.79 -9.47
CA PRO A 60 3.81 1.87 -10.46
C PRO A 60 2.63 1.05 -9.92
N LEU A 61 2.57 0.79 -8.61
CA LEU A 61 1.46 0.06 -7.98
C LEU A 61 0.21 0.95 -7.87
N VAL A 62 0.40 2.23 -7.53
CA VAL A 62 -0.68 3.23 -7.52
C VAL A 62 -1.25 3.40 -8.92
N GLN A 63 -0.42 3.45 -9.96
CA GLN A 63 -0.87 3.53 -11.36
C GLN A 63 -1.68 2.32 -11.80
N ARG A 64 -1.43 1.14 -11.24
CA ARG A 64 -2.20 -0.08 -11.51
C ARG A 64 -3.55 -0.11 -10.80
N SER A 65 -3.78 0.76 -9.82
CA SER A 65 -5.01 0.79 -9.03
C SER A 65 -6.13 1.55 -9.77
N HIS A 66 -6.78 0.88 -10.72
CA HIS A 66 -7.97 1.38 -11.42
C HIS A 66 -9.25 1.19 -10.59
#